data_AF-A0A7C5GH57-F1
#
_entry.id   AF-A0A7C5GH57-F1
#
_cell.length_a   1.000
_cell.length_b   1.000
_cell.length_c   1.000
_cell.angle_alpha   90.00
_cell.angle_beta   90.00
_cell.angle_gamma   90.00
#
_symmetry.space_group_name_H-M   'P 1'
#
loop_
_entity.id
_entity.type
_entity.pdbx_description
1 polymer ?
#
loop_
_entity_poly.entity_id
_entity_poly.type
_entity_poly.pdbx_seq_one_letter_code
_entity_poly.pdbx_strand_id
1 'polypeptide(L)'
;MKKRGMFFLGIALFCAIFCAMPRVLNYQGKLLGRDGVGIDDTLAMTFRLYTSELGGEPIWSETIPAVGISKGLFSVILGSSTPFPDSVDFSSQYWLEVEIAGERMRPRERLSAVPYAMYSARAENALISYSTEVNARRRRGENIVFRAGSGATLADSGSNIYITLGTCGGGGGPIPTIYDVLVAGADAGGRGITNLANPTAPQDVATKSYVDEYSVSSVVGGSALSPNGPSMGDVTLDVNVDNSTIEVNASDRLAVREGGITSREIATNAVGTDEILNGTITNEDISPEAAIAWSKIDKTGSSISDIGGVSLPSTPPTGGVFYYDGTNWTSLSLGSYGQVLTVDSTSGLPRWQTPAARAIYNFILSASPSSGRIPRGDSTTVSINATEVRGESPEYIRFYAAGLPTGATASFSP
;
A
#
# COMPACT_ATOMS: atom_id res chain seq x y z
N MET A 1 -17.60 55.64 67.97
CA MET A 1 -16.48 54.71 68.25
C MET A 1 -15.71 54.45 66.97
N LYS A 2 -14.42 54.82 66.93
CA LYS A 2 -13.29 53.97 66.47
C LYS A 2 -12.05 54.85 66.25
N LYS A 3 -11.07 54.62 67.12
CA LYS A 3 -9.73 55.19 67.14
C LYS A 3 -9.02 54.89 65.81
N ARG A 4 -8.35 55.87 65.21
CA ARG A 4 -7.36 55.64 64.15
C ARG A 4 -5.98 55.61 64.81
N GLY A 5 -5.39 54.42 64.85
CA GLY A 5 -4.05 54.18 65.39
C GLY A 5 -2.98 54.77 64.48
N MET A 6 -2.09 55.55 65.08
CA MET A 6 -0.89 56.14 64.49
C MET A 6 0.23 55.09 64.54
N PHE A 7 0.77 54.67 63.39
CA PHE A 7 1.94 53.80 63.31
C PHE A 7 3.12 54.65 62.82
N PHE A 8 4.11 54.87 63.69
CA PHE A 8 5.33 55.64 63.42
C PHE A 8 6.30 54.79 62.61
N LEU A 9 6.66 55.26 61.40
CA LEU A 9 7.63 54.66 60.50
C LEU A 9 9.00 55.31 60.73
N GLY A 10 10.03 54.50 61.00
CA GLY A 10 11.41 54.93 61.22
C GLY A 10 12.04 55.54 59.95
N ILE A 11 12.62 56.72 60.08
CA ILE A 11 13.32 57.44 59.02
C ILE A 11 14.79 57.03 59.01
N ALA A 12 15.21 56.37 57.93
CA ALA A 12 16.61 56.14 57.60
C ALA A 12 17.23 57.43 57.04
N LEU A 13 18.34 57.86 57.65
CA LEU A 13 19.10 59.05 57.27
C LEU A 13 19.91 58.77 56.00
N PHE A 14 19.36 59.16 54.85
CA PHE A 14 20.03 59.08 53.54
C PHE A 14 20.88 60.35 53.36
N CYS A 15 22.21 60.24 53.55
CA CYS A 15 23.14 61.33 53.28
C CYS A 15 23.35 61.44 51.76
N ALA A 16 22.54 62.27 51.11
CA ALA A 16 22.72 62.60 49.70
C ALA A 16 23.89 63.56 49.55
N ILE A 17 24.98 63.08 48.95
CA ILE A 17 26.10 63.93 48.52
C ILE A 17 25.61 64.68 47.28
N PHE A 18 25.13 65.90 47.46
CA PHE A 18 24.85 66.80 46.35
C PHE A 18 26.18 67.30 45.79
N CYS A 19 26.58 66.78 44.63
CA CYS A 19 27.60 67.41 43.80
C CYS A 19 26.99 68.72 43.26
N ALA A 20 27.18 69.81 44.00
CA ALA A 20 26.74 71.12 43.55
C ALA A 20 27.61 71.53 42.37
N MET A 21 27.02 71.67 41.18
CA MET A 21 27.69 72.32 40.06
C MET A 21 28.19 73.70 40.54
N PRO A 22 29.46 74.08 40.30
CA PRO A 22 29.96 75.38 40.72
C PRO A 22 29.12 76.51 40.11
N ARG A 23 28.27 77.13 40.92
CA ARG A 23 27.49 78.31 40.55
C ARG A 23 28.32 79.54 40.87
N VAL A 24 29.27 79.83 39.99
CA VAL A 24 30.20 80.96 40.13
C VAL A 24 30.18 81.85 38.90
N LEU A 25 30.47 83.14 39.07
CA LEU A 25 30.49 84.15 38.02
C LEU A 25 31.83 84.90 38.04
N ASN A 26 32.52 84.95 36.90
CA ASN A 26 33.69 85.82 36.77
C ASN A 26 33.25 87.29 36.66
N TYR A 27 33.86 88.16 37.45
CA TYR A 27 33.65 89.60 37.40
C TYR A 27 34.99 90.33 37.36
N GLN A 28 35.12 91.31 36.45
CA GLN A 28 36.34 92.09 36.26
C GLN A 28 35.98 93.57 36.18
N GLY A 29 36.85 94.43 36.70
CA GLY A 29 36.62 95.86 36.69
C GLY A 29 37.92 96.65 36.65
N LYS A 30 37.78 97.92 36.29
CA LYS A 30 38.86 98.91 36.37
C LYS A 30 38.53 99.97 37.41
N LEU A 31 39.37 100.08 38.43
CA LEU A 31 39.31 101.08 39.47
C LEU A 31 40.35 102.18 39.21
N LEU A 32 39.88 103.43 39.20
CA LEU A 32 40.70 104.62 39.01
C LEU A 32 40.63 105.49 40.26
N GLY A 33 41.77 106.07 40.63
CA GLY A 33 41.84 107.13 41.62
C GLY A 33 41.20 108.43 41.13
N ARG A 34 41.08 109.40 42.02
CA ARG A 34 40.52 110.73 41.70
C ARG A 34 41.33 111.50 40.65
N ASP A 35 42.59 111.16 40.50
CA ASP A 35 43.55 111.66 39.50
C ASP A 35 43.47 110.92 38.16
N GLY A 36 42.60 109.90 38.04
CA GLY A 36 42.46 109.08 36.83
C GLY A 36 43.55 108.02 36.67
N VAL A 37 44.43 107.85 37.66
CA VAL A 37 45.49 106.83 37.67
C VAL A 37 44.91 105.51 38.20
N GLY A 38 45.33 104.39 37.64
CA GLY A 38 44.92 103.07 38.12
C GLY A 38 45.46 102.81 39.52
N ILE A 39 44.62 102.34 40.43
CA ILE A 39 45.03 101.99 41.79
C ILE A 39 45.84 100.69 41.77
N ASP A 40 46.97 100.67 42.47
CA ASP A 40 47.82 99.49 42.71
C ASP A 40 47.80 99.19 44.22
N ASP A 41 46.75 98.52 44.71
CA ASP A 41 46.52 98.26 46.13
C ASP A 41 45.68 96.98 46.32
N THR A 42 45.54 96.51 47.56
CA THR A 42 44.63 95.43 47.94
C THR A 42 43.49 95.99 48.79
N LEU A 43 42.28 96.03 48.24
CA LEU A 43 41.11 96.62 48.90
C LEU A 43 40.02 95.58 49.17
N ALA A 44 39.26 95.79 50.24
CA ALA A 44 38.03 95.02 50.50
C ALA A 44 36.91 95.48 49.56
N MET A 45 36.23 94.52 48.93
CA MET A 45 35.13 94.77 48.01
C MET A 45 33.90 93.97 48.42
N THR A 46 32.72 94.60 48.36
CA THR A 46 31.43 93.93 48.57
C THR A 46 30.59 94.00 47.31
N PHE A 47 30.08 92.84 46.89
CA PHE A 47 29.24 92.66 45.71
C PHE A 47 27.83 92.32 46.15
N ARG A 48 26.83 92.95 45.52
CA ARG A 48 25.42 92.71 45.82
C ARG A 48 24.61 92.55 44.56
N LEU A 49 23.75 91.53 44.52
CA LEU A 49 22.88 91.24 43.39
C LEU A 49 21.45 91.75 43.65
N TYR A 50 20.83 92.36 42.65
CA TYR A 50 19.49 92.94 42.72
C TYR A 50 18.62 92.51 41.54
N THR A 51 17.30 92.47 41.76
CA THR A 51 16.28 92.26 40.73
C THR A 51 15.83 93.55 40.04
N SER A 52 16.31 94.72 40.48
CA SER A 52 16.02 96.01 39.86
C SER A 52 17.25 96.93 39.79
N GLU A 53 17.28 97.81 38.79
CA GLU A 53 18.36 98.78 38.55
C GLU A 53 18.46 99.84 39.66
N LEU A 54 17.33 100.29 40.18
CA LEU A 54 17.21 101.24 41.29
C LEU A 54 16.32 100.66 42.39
N GLY A 55 16.63 100.97 43.66
CA GLY A 55 15.90 100.47 44.82
C GLY A 55 16.07 98.96 45.08
N GLY A 56 15.18 98.39 45.89
CA GLY A 56 15.17 96.96 46.25
C GLY A 56 16.21 96.57 47.31
N GLU A 57 15.99 95.40 47.92
CA GLU A 57 16.94 94.75 48.82
C GLU A 57 17.83 93.75 48.03
N PRO A 58 19.09 93.55 48.45
CA PRO A 58 19.97 92.60 47.78
C PRO A 58 19.47 91.18 47.97
N ILE A 59 19.32 90.42 46.87
CA ILE A 59 18.96 89.00 46.91
C ILE A 59 20.16 88.11 47.25
N TRP A 60 21.36 88.65 47.10
CA TRP A 60 22.62 88.01 47.42
C TRP A 60 23.69 89.07 47.69
N SER A 61 24.60 88.78 48.62
CA SER A 61 25.71 89.65 48.99
C SER A 61 26.95 88.81 49.30
N GLU A 62 28.10 89.23 48.79
CA GLU A 62 29.41 88.63 49.08
C GLU A 62 30.43 89.72 49.34
N THR A 63 31.16 89.60 50.45
CA THR A 63 32.26 90.50 50.80
C THR A 63 33.56 89.73 50.66
N ILE A 64 34.44 90.20 49.77
CA ILE A 64 35.79 89.68 49.59
C ILE A 64 36.75 90.62 50.32
N PRO A 65 37.38 90.17 51.42
CA PRO A 65 38.13 91.06 52.32
C PRO A 65 39.43 91.59 51.71
N ALA A 66 39.98 90.91 50.70
CA ALA A 66 41.24 91.30 50.06
C ALA A 66 41.19 90.98 48.57
N VAL A 67 40.92 91.99 47.74
CA VAL A 67 41.00 91.91 46.28
C VAL A 67 42.25 92.66 45.83
N GLY A 68 43.20 91.93 45.24
CA GLY A 68 44.40 92.53 44.66
C GLY A 68 44.07 93.29 43.38
N ILE A 69 44.45 94.56 43.33
CA ILE A 69 44.26 95.45 42.18
C ILE A 69 45.64 95.77 41.62
N SER A 70 45.84 95.54 40.32
CA SER A 70 47.07 95.93 39.65
C SER A 70 46.80 96.79 38.42
N LYS A 71 47.44 97.96 38.37
CA LYS A 71 47.26 99.01 37.35
C LYS A 71 45.79 99.40 37.18
N GLY A 72 45.05 99.39 38.28
CA GLY A 72 43.62 99.61 38.35
C GLY A 72 42.76 98.42 37.94
N LEU A 73 43.30 97.28 37.50
CA LEU A 73 42.49 96.12 37.10
C LEU A 73 42.37 95.12 38.25
N PHE A 74 41.16 94.55 38.41
CA PHE A 74 40.92 93.41 39.28
C PHE A 74 40.05 92.36 38.60
N SER A 75 40.17 91.11 39.07
CA SER A 75 39.35 89.98 38.63
C SER A 75 38.97 89.14 39.84
N VAL A 76 37.68 88.86 40.01
CA VAL A 76 37.14 88.06 41.10
C VAL A 76 36.17 87.01 40.59
N ILE A 77 36.00 85.95 41.37
CA ILE A 77 35.02 84.89 41.11
C ILE A 77 33.94 85.01 42.18
N LEU A 78 32.78 85.52 41.77
CA LEU A 78 31.61 85.68 42.63
C LEU A 78 30.89 84.35 42.84
N GLY A 79 30.34 84.14 44.03
CA GLY A 79 29.68 82.89 44.41
C GLY A 79 30.64 81.82 44.96
N SER A 80 31.94 82.12 45.04
CA SER A 80 32.94 81.16 45.52
C SER A 80 33.08 81.14 47.04
N SER A 81 32.97 82.30 47.72
CA SER A 81 33.00 82.39 49.18
C SER A 81 31.60 82.32 49.76
N THR A 82 30.64 83.01 49.12
CA THR A 82 29.21 82.94 49.45
C THR A 82 28.42 82.44 48.24
N PRO A 83 28.07 81.14 48.15
CA PRO A 83 27.35 80.59 47.00
C PRO A 83 26.04 81.32 46.71
N PHE A 84 25.69 81.45 45.43
CA PHE A 84 24.36 81.94 45.06
C PHE A 84 23.29 80.95 45.57
N PRO A 85 22.21 81.41 46.23
CA PRO A 85 21.15 80.53 46.69
C PRO A 85 20.39 79.94 45.50
N ASP A 86 19.73 78.80 45.68
CA ASP A 86 18.93 78.13 44.62
C ASP A 86 17.76 78.98 44.11
N SER A 87 17.36 80.00 44.87
CA SER A 87 16.39 81.01 44.44
C SER A 87 16.89 81.98 43.36
N VAL A 88 18.22 82.11 43.18
CA VAL A 88 18.80 82.95 42.12
C VAL A 88 18.86 82.15 40.83
N ASP A 89 17.84 82.31 40.00
CA ASP A 89 17.78 81.71 38.67
C ASP A 89 18.29 82.70 37.60
N PHE A 90 19.44 82.41 36.99
CA PHE A 90 20.04 83.22 35.92
C PHE A 90 19.27 83.16 34.58
N SER A 91 18.06 82.58 34.55
CA SER A 91 17.09 82.78 33.47
C SER A 91 16.45 84.18 33.46
N SER A 92 16.58 84.95 34.55
CA SER A 92 16.03 86.30 34.72
C SER A 92 17.09 87.42 34.68
N GLN A 93 16.65 88.66 34.48
CA GLN A 93 17.54 89.82 34.47
C GLN A 93 17.95 90.27 35.88
N TYR A 94 19.24 90.48 36.11
CA TYR A 94 19.79 91.00 37.37
C TYR A 94 20.77 92.18 37.18
N TRP A 95 21.01 92.91 38.28
CA TRP A 95 21.95 94.03 38.37
C TRP A 95 22.92 93.85 39.53
N LEU A 96 24.20 94.17 39.32
CA LEU A 96 25.29 94.05 40.28
C LEU A 96 25.70 95.42 40.83
N GLU A 97 25.69 95.56 42.15
CA GLU A 97 26.26 96.71 42.86
C GLU A 97 27.63 96.33 43.43
N VAL A 98 28.61 97.23 43.27
CA VAL A 98 29.97 97.06 43.78
C VAL A 98 30.24 98.15 44.81
N GLU A 99 30.69 97.76 46.00
CA GLU A 99 31.12 98.67 47.06
C GLU A 99 32.60 98.44 47.35
N ILE A 100 33.41 99.49 47.27
CA ILE A 100 34.88 99.42 47.39
C ILE A 100 35.30 100.36 48.52
N ALA A 101 36.00 99.84 49.53
CA ALA A 101 36.46 100.63 50.68
C ALA A 101 35.35 101.49 51.36
N GLY A 102 34.09 101.03 51.32
CA GLY A 102 32.92 101.72 51.87
C GLY A 102 32.20 102.68 50.92
N GLU A 103 32.72 102.91 49.71
CA GLU A 103 32.08 103.71 48.67
C GLU A 103 31.29 102.83 47.70
N ARG A 104 30.02 103.18 47.44
CA ARG A 104 29.16 102.44 46.51
C ARG A 104 29.29 102.99 45.10
N MET A 105 29.73 102.14 44.18
CA MET A 105 29.85 102.46 42.77
C MET A 105 28.46 102.51 42.13
N ARG A 106 28.16 103.62 41.43
CA ARG A 106 26.89 103.85 40.72
C ARG A 106 27.15 104.23 39.26
N PRO A 107 26.28 103.86 38.31
CA PRO A 107 25.08 103.01 38.46
C PRO A 107 25.41 101.52 38.66
N ARG A 108 24.40 100.71 39.02
CA ARG A 108 24.55 99.24 39.10
C ARG A 108 24.76 98.66 37.70
N GLU A 109 25.57 97.62 37.59
CA GLU A 109 25.90 97.01 36.31
C GLU A 109 24.87 95.93 35.93
N ARG A 110 24.29 96.03 34.73
CA ARG A 110 23.34 95.04 34.22
C ARG A 110 24.07 93.76 33.80
N LEU A 111 23.73 92.62 34.39
CA LEU A 111 24.31 91.34 33.97
C LEU A 111 23.80 90.94 32.58
N SER A 112 24.70 90.56 31.69
CA SER A 112 24.40 90.17 30.31
C SER A 112 24.78 88.70 30.06
N ALA A 113 24.05 88.03 29.17
CA ALA A 113 24.35 86.64 28.82
C ALA A 113 25.65 86.52 28.01
N VAL A 114 26.40 85.43 28.25
CA VAL A 114 27.59 85.07 27.47
C VAL A 114 27.14 84.38 26.16
N PRO A 115 27.76 84.65 24.99
CA PRO A 115 27.31 84.10 23.71
C PRO A 115 27.07 82.59 23.67
N TYR A 116 27.92 81.78 24.30
CA TYR A 116 27.74 80.32 24.36
C TYR A 116 26.57 79.88 25.25
N ALA A 117 26.20 80.66 26.27
CA ALA A 117 25.03 80.38 27.09
C ALA A 117 23.71 80.58 26.33
N MET A 118 23.69 81.42 25.29
CA MET A 118 22.48 81.65 24.48
C MET A 118 22.09 80.42 23.64
N TYR A 119 23.02 79.50 23.37
CA TYR A 119 22.75 78.30 22.57
C TYR A 119 21.96 77.23 23.35
N SER A 120 22.05 77.19 24.69
CA SER A 120 21.36 76.17 25.50
C SER A 120 19.84 76.30 25.47
N ALA A 121 19.29 77.48 25.13
CA ALA A 121 17.86 77.70 24.97
C ALA A 121 17.21 76.77 23.92
N ARG A 122 17.99 76.22 22.97
CA ARG A 122 17.48 75.26 21.97
C ARG A 122 17.21 73.86 22.55
N ALA A 123 17.84 73.49 23.66
CA ALA A 123 17.68 72.17 24.27
C ALA A 123 16.32 71.97 24.97
N GLU A 124 15.53 73.03 25.15
CA GLU A 124 14.21 72.96 25.81
C GLU A 124 13.09 72.38 24.93
N ASN A 125 13.33 72.21 23.62
CA ASN A 125 12.33 71.72 22.67
C ASN A 125 12.74 70.39 22.04
N ALA A 126 11.90 69.35 22.20
CA ALA A 126 12.07 68.08 21.51
C ALA A 126 11.58 68.18 20.06
N LEU A 127 12.32 67.61 19.11
CA LEU A 127 12.01 67.66 17.67
C LEU A 127 10.85 66.74 17.26
N ILE A 128 10.59 65.62 17.95
CA ILE A 128 9.51 64.67 17.63
C ILE A 128 8.88 64.15 18.92
N SER A 129 7.56 64.01 18.93
CA SER A 129 6.75 63.61 20.10
C SER A 129 5.66 62.60 19.71
N TYR A 130 5.42 61.56 20.54
CA TYR A 130 4.38 60.54 20.33
C TYR A 130 3.35 60.51 21.47
N SER A 131 2.09 60.25 21.12
CA SER A 131 0.96 60.14 22.06
C SER A 131 -0.05 59.05 21.66
N THR A 132 -0.86 58.61 22.62
CA THR A 132 -1.96 57.64 22.45
C THR A 132 -3.29 58.23 22.95
N GLU A 133 -4.42 57.65 22.55
CA GLU A 133 -5.75 58.11 22.99
C GLU A 133 -5.99 57.92 24.50
N VAL A 134 -5.24 57.03 25.16
CA VAL A 134 -5.34 56.73 26.60
C VAL A 134 -4.61 57.77 27.46
N ASN A 135 -3.65 58.52 26.89
CA ASN A 135 -2.86 59.51 27.61
C ASN A 135 -2.67 60.80 26.79
N ALA A 136 -3.57 61.76 26.98
CA ALA A 136 -3.58 63.06 26.30
C ALA A 136 -2.54 64.06 26.83
N ARG A 137 -1.56 63.64 27.63
CA ARG A 137 -0.52 64.54 28.16
C ARG A 137 0.31 65.06 26.99
N ARG A 138 0.11 66.33 26.62
CA ARG A 138 0.81 67.01 25.52
C ARG A 138 2.33 66.93 25.72
N ARG A 139 2.98 66.03 24.98
CA ARG A 139 4.43 66.02 24.79
C ARG A 139 4.72 66.98 23.63
N ARG A 140 5.51 68.03 23.85
CA ARG A 140 5.71 69.14 22.90
C ARG A 140 6.45 68.65 21.63
N GLY A 141 5.84 68.82 20.44
CA GLY A 141 6.35 68.42 19.11
C GLY A 141 5.24 68.24 18.06
N GLU A 142 5.58 68.07 16.77
CA GLU A 142 4.62 67.68 15.72
C GLU A 142 4.07 66.26 16.00
N ASN A 143 2.74 66.10 16.02
CA ASN A 143 2.08 64.98 16.71
C ASN A 143 1.76 63.82 15.73
N ILE A 144 2.41 62.66 15.90
CA ILE A 144 1.98 61.39 15.28
C ILE A 144 1.06 60.65 16.27
N VAL A 145 -0.13 60.25 15.81
CA VAL A 145 -1.14 59.55 16.63
C VAL A 145 -1.35 58.12 16.12
N PHE A 146 -1.17 57.13 17.01
CA PHE A 146 -1.47 55.73 16.73
C PHE A 146 -2.89 55.37 17.22
N ARG A 147 -3.65 54.64 16.40
CA ARG A 147 -5.00 54.13 16.73
C ARG A 147 -5.05 52.62 16.62
N ALA A 148 -5.65 51.96 17.61
CA ALA A 148 -5.87 50.53 17.58
C ALA A 148 -7.05 50.19 16.67
N GLY A 149 -6.84 49.30 15.68
CA GLY A 149 -7.91 48.69 14.88
C GLY A 149 -8.29 47.31 15.42
N SER A 150 -9.29 46.67 14.79
CA SER A 150 -9.65 45.29 15.12
C SER A 150 -8.44 44.35 15.02
N GLY A 151 -8.24 43.49 16.02
CA GLY A 151 -7.08 42.59 16.08
C GLY A 151 -5.79 43.24 16.58
N ALA A 152 -5.81 44.49 17.04
CA ALA A 152 -4.66 45.12 17.68
C ALA A 152 -5.06 45.80 19.01
N THR A 153 -4.17 45.78 20.00
CA THR A 153 -4.31 46.55 21.24
C THR A 153 -3.07 47.42 21.44
N LEU A 154 -3.25 48.61 22.01
CA LEU A 154 -2.19 49.59 22.29
C LEU A 154 -2.08 49.83 23.80
N ALA A 155 -0.84 49.89 24.32
CA ALA A 155 -0.57 50.29 25.70
C ALA A 155 0.53 51.36 25.76
N ASP A 156 0.29 52.45 26.49
CA ASP A 156 1.21 53.60 26.64
C ASP A 156 1.83 53.59 28.04
N SER A 157 3.17 53.47 28.09
CA SER A 157 3.96 53.48 29.34
C SER A 157 4.64 54.82 29.61
N GLY A 158 4.32 55.83 28.82
CA GLY A 158 4.86 57.17 28.93
C GLY A 158 6.20 57.38 28.23
N SER A 159 7.02 56.32 28.12
CA SER A 159 8.29 56.30 27.36
C SER A 159 8.23 55.37 26.16
N ASN A 160 7.35 54.37 26.13
CA ASN A 160 7.14 53.48 24.99
C ASN A 160 5.65 53.27 24.73
N ILE A 161 5.29 53.05 23.46
CA ILE A 161 3.98 52.52 23.05
C ILE A 161 4.18 51.04 22.69
N TYR A 162 3.45 50.14 23.34
CA TYR A 162 3.43 48.71 23.02
C TYR A 162 2.25 48.41 22.10
N ILE A 163 2.50 47.71 20.99
CA ILE A 163 1.49 47.25 20.04
C ILE A 163 1.41 45.73 20.14
N THR A 164 0.25 45.20 20.52
CA THR A 164 0.00 43.76 20.53
C THR A 164 -0.96 43.41 19.40
N LEU A 165 -0.51 42.56 18.47
CA LEU A 165 -1.34 42.02 17.39
C LEU A 165 -1.97 40.71 17.87
N GLY A 166 -3.30 40.65 17.90
CA GLY A 166 -4.03 39.41 18.16
C GLY A 166 -4.13 38.56 16.89
N THR A 167 -3.79 37.27 16.99
CA THR A 167 -4.24 36.28 15.99
C THR A 167 -5.75 36.20 16.05
N CYS A 168 -6.43 36.15 14.89
CA CYS A 168 -7.89 36.09 14.79
C CYS A 168 -8.47 35.01 15.72
N GLY A 169 -9.15 35.48 16.78
CA GLY A 169 -9.53 34.69 17.95
C GLY A 169 -9.49 35.58 19.19
N GLY A 170 -10.07 36.79 19.07
CA GLY A 170 -10.00 37.84 20.09
C GLY A 170 -10.87 37.51 21.30
N GLY A 171 -10.40 36.59 22.14
CA GLY A 171 -11.07 36.26 23.40
C GLY A 171 -10.40 35.14 24.17
N GLY A 172 -9.09 35.23 24.46
CA GLY A 172 -8.41 34.45 25.52
C GLY A 172 -8.71 32.94 25.59
N GLY A 173 -9.17 32.33 24.49
CA GLY A 173 -9.59 30.94 24.45
C GLY A 173 -8.42 30.03 24.13
N PRO A 174 -8.48 28.76 24.54
CA PRO A 174 -7.55 27.75 24.04
C PRO A 174 -7.59 27.71 22.51
N ILE A 175 -6.50 27.26 21.90
CA ILE A 175 -6.44 26.93 20.47
C ILE A 175 -7.71 26.12 20.14
N PRO A 176 -8.51 26.51 19.13
CA PRO A 176 -9.74 25.81 18.81
C PRO A 176 -9.42 24.34 18.61
N THR A 177 -10.06 23.51 19.42
CA THR A 177 -9.92 22.07 19.29
C THR A 177 -10.57 21.63 17.98
N ILE A 178 -10.25 20.43 17.50
CA ILE A 178 -10.93 19.90 16.32
C ILE A 178 -12.46 19.80 16.55
N TYR A 179 -12.88 19.66 17.81
CA TYR A 179 -14.29 19.75 18.20
C TYR A 179 -14.87 21.14 17.93
N ASP A 180 -14.18 22.21 18.29
CA ASP A 180 -14.63 23.60 18.03
C ASP A 180 -14.70 23.91 16.52
N VAL A 181 -13.79 23.34 15.74
CA VAL A 181 -13.79 23.45 14.27
C VAL A 181 -14.98 22.68 13.67
N LEU A 182 -15.25 21.45 14.14
CA LEU A 182 -16.35 20.62 13.64
C LEU A 182 -17.73 21.15 14.06
N VAL A 183 -17.84 21.82 15.21
CA VAL A 183 -19.07 22.48 15.67
C VAL A 183 -19.41 23.70 14.81
N ALA A 184 -18.42 24.42 14.29
CA ALA A 184 -18.64 25.53 13.35
C ALA A 184 -19.11 25.05 11.96
N GLY A 185 -18.89 23.78 11.64
CA GLY A 185 -19.27 23.13 10.39
C GLY A 185 -18.25 22.05 10.02
N ALA A 186 -18.72 20.84 9.69
CA ALA A 186 -17.85 19.76 9.21
C ALA A 186 -17.45 19.94 7.74
N ASP A 187 -18.00 20.95 7.06
CA ASP A 187 -17.57 21.37 5.74
C ASP A 187 -16.64 22.58 5.87
N ALA A 188 -15.59 22.65 5.04
CA ALA A 188 -14.71 23.82 4.98
C ALA A 188 -15.42 25.03 4.32
N GLY A 189 -16.71 25.24 4.59
CA GLY A 189 -17.59 26.22 3.94
C GLY A 189 -17.64 26.02 2.42
N GLY A 190 -17.70 24.77 1.96
CA GLY A 190 -17.65 24.41 0.55
C GLY A 190 -16.30 24.65 -0.16
N ARG A 191 -15.23 25.02 0.56
CA ARG A 191 -13.88 25.19 -0.02
C ARG A 191 -13.19 23.84 -0.16
N GLY A 192 -12.51 23.62 -1.28
CA GLY A 192 -11.68 22.42 -1.47
C GLY A 192 -10.47 22.41 -0.53
N ILE A 193 -10.25 21.28 0.14
CA ILE A 193 -9.01 21.02 0.88
C ILE A 193 -8.02 20.40 -0.12
N THR A 194 -6.94 21.12 -0.44
CA THR A 194 -5.93 20.71 -1.43
C THR A 194 -4.58 20.43 -0.76
N ASN A 195 -3.70 19.68 -1.43
CA ASN A 195 -2.37 19.27 -0.93
C ASN A 195 -2.36 18.33 0.29
N LEU A 196 -3.40 17.51 0.46
CA LEU A 196 -3.35 16.39 1.40
C LEU A 196 -2.43 15.30 0.83
N ALA A 197 -1.55 14.77 1.67
CA ALA A 197 -0.79 13.57 1.34
C ALA A 197 -1.73 12.35 1.28
N ASN A 198 -1.30 11.30 0.59
CA ASN A 198 -2.02 10.03 0.65
C ASN A 198 -2.01 9.49 2.10
N PRO A 199 -3.13 8.95 2.59
CA PRO A 199 -3.22 8.40 3.93
C PRO A 199 -2.24 7.21 4.11
N THR A 200 -1.61 7.13 5.27
CA THR A 200 -0.68 6.05 5.66
C THR A 200 -1.15 5.33 6.92
N ALA A 201 -1.92 5.99 7.78
CA ALA A 201 -2.57 5.43 8.95
C ALA A 201 -4.09 5.31 8.77
N PRO A 202 -4.77 4.41 9.49
CA PRO A 202 -6.22 4.21 9.37
C PRO A 202 -7.08 5.43 9.71
N GLN A 203 -6.55 6.41 10.44
CA GLN A 203 -7.25 7.63 10.84
C GLN A 203 -6.95 8.83 9.94
N ASP A 204 -6.08 8.68 8.94
CA ASP A 204 -5.75 9.75 8.02
C ASP A 204 -6.95 10.08 7.11
N VAL A 205 -7.11 11.36 6.77
CA VAL A 205 -8.12 11.80 5.81
C VAL A 205 -7.70 11.33 4.41
N ALA A 206 -8.56 10.57 3.74
CA ALA A 206 -8.31 10.11 2.38
C ALA A 206 -8.64 11.20 1.35
N THR A 207 -7.80 11.34 0.32
CA THR A 207 -8.13 12.15 -0.86
C THR A 207 -9.10 11.39 -1.76
N LYS A 208 -9.89 12.11 -2.56
CA LYS A 208 -10.73 11.47 -3.59
C LYS A 208 -9.89 10.59 -4.54
N SER A 209 -8.72 11.07 -4.96
CA SER A 209 -7.82 10.31 -5.82
C SER A 209 -7.36 9.00 -5.17
N TYR A 210 -7.03 9.04 -3.87
CA TYR A 210 -6.64 7.83 -3.14
C TYR A 210 -7.82 6.86 -3.06
N VAL A 211 -9.02 7.31 -2.68
CA VAL A 211 -10.20 6.43 -2.63
C VAL A 211 -10.52 5.85 -4.00
N ASP A 212 -10.44 6.65 -5.06
CA ASP A 212 -10.73 6.20 -6.44
C ASP A 212 -9.70 5.17 -6.94
N GLU A 213 -8.42 5.30 -6.56
CA GLU A 213 -7.34 4.36 -6.96
C GLU A 213 -7.46 2.99 -6.29
N TYR A 214 -7.90 2.95 -5.03
CA TYR A 214 -8.03 1.72 -4.25
C TYR A 214 -9.46 1.19 -4.19
N SER A 215 -10.42 1.87 -4.82
CA SER A 215 -11.79 1.36 -4.99
C SER A 215 -11.91 0.53 -6.26
N VAL A 216 -12.79 -0.47 -6.22
CA VAL A 216 -13.16 -1.23 -7.41
C VAL A 216 -14.01 -0.33 -8.30
N SER A 217 -13.39 0.26 -9.32
CA SER A 217 -14.06 1.19 -10.24
C SER A 217 -14.93 0.48 -11.29
N SER A 218 -14.66 -0.80 -11.57
CA SER A 218 -15.54 -1.65 -12.37
C SER A 218 -15.23 -3.13 -12.17
N VAL A 219 -16.24 -3.97 -12.38
CA VAL A 219 -16.10 -5.43 -12.45
C VAL A 219 -16.40 -5.87 -13.88
N VAL A 220 -15.45 -6.57 -14.50
CA VAL A 220 -15.57 -7.09 -15.86
C VAL A 220 -15.66 -8.61 -15.80
N GLY A 221 -16.87 -9.12 -15.57
CA GLY A 221 -17.15 -10.56 -15.50
C GLY A 221 -18.12 -11.07 -16.57
N GLY A 222 -18.61 -10.18 -17.45
CA GLY A 222 -19.72 -10.51 -18.35
C GLY A 222 -21.00 -10.82 -17.58
N SER A 223 -21.91 -11.60 -18.18
CA SER A 223 -23.19 -11.95 -17.54
C SER A 223 -23.04 -12.83 -16.29
N ALA A 224 -21.86 -13.42 -16.05
CA ALA A 224 -21.61 -14.36 -14.96
C ALA A 224 -21.35 -13.69 -13.60
N LEU A 225 -21.02 -12.39 -13.57
CA LEU A 225 -20.80 -11.64 -12.33
C LEU A 225 -21.71 -10.41 -12.28
N SER A 226 -22.14 -10.02 -11.07
CA SER A 226 -22.84 -8.78 -10.78
C SER A 226 -22.13 -8.00 -9.67
N PRO A 227 -22.00 -6.66 -9.78
CA PRO A 227 -22.34 -5.87 -10.97
C PRO A 227 -21.37 -6.16 -12.13
N ASN A 228 -21.83 -6.01 -13.38
CA ASN A 228 -20.98 -6.03 -14.58
C ASN A 228 -20.96 -4.63 -15.19
N GLY A 229 -19.96 -3.83 -14.82
CA GLY A 229 -19.85 -2.44 -15.25
C GLY A 229 -19.23 -1.53 -14.19
N PRO A 230 -19.25 -0.21 -14.43
CA PRO A 230 -18.77 0.78 -13.47
C PRO A 230 -19.51 0.66 -12.15
N SER A 231 -18.77 0.63 -11.05
CA SER A 231 -19.32 0.62 -9.70
C SER A 231 -18.82 1.83 -8.93
N MET A 232 -19.66 2.40 -8.08
CA MET A 232 -19.31 3.51 -7.19
C MET A 232 -19.66 3.10 -5.76
N GLY A 233 -18.70 2.55 -5.02
CA GLY A 233 -18.87 2.18 -3.60
C GLY A 233 -18.46 0.74 -3.28
N ASP A 234 -18.99 0.22 -2.16
CA ASP A 234 -18.79 -1.16 -1.74
C ASP A 234 -19.31 -2.12 -2.82
N VAL A 235 -18.42 -2.95 -3.35
CA VAL A 235 -18.74 -3.92 -4.41
C VAL A 235 -18.85 -5.31 -3.78
N THR A 236 -20.09 -5.77 -3.61
CA THR A 236 -20.35 -7.21 -3.42
C THR A 236 -20.32 -7.86 -4.79
N LEU A 237 -19.34 -8.75 -5.03
CA LEU A 237 -19.32 -9.55 -6.23
C LEU A 237 -20.24 -10.75 -6.04
N ASP A 238 -21.35 -10.75 -6.77
CA ASP A 238 -22.25 -11.88 -6.84
C ASP A 238 -21.95 -12.69 -8.11
N VAL A 239 -21.97 -14.02 -7.97
CA VAL A 239 -21.94 -14.92 -9.13
C VAL A 239 -23.38 -15.11 -9.59
N ASN A 240 -23.66 -14.68 -10.82
CA ASN A 240 -24.95 -14.91 -11.45
C ASN A 240 -25.03 -16.38 -11.87
N VAL A 241 -25.76 -17.17 -11.09
CA VAL A 241 -26.04 -18.57 -11.44
C VAL A 241 -27.16 -18.65 -12.47
N ASP A 242 -26.93 -19.37 -13.56
CA ASP A 242 -27.94 -19.62 -14.60
C ASP A 242 -28.87 -20.79 -14.26
N ASN A 243 -28.53 -21.54 -13.21
CA ASN A 243 -29.20 -22.77 -12.78
C ASN A 243 -29.28 -23.82 -13.91
N SER A 244 -28.34 -23.75 -14.87
CA SER A 244 -28.19 -24.68 -15.99
C SER A 244 -26.79 -25.29 -15.98
N THR A 245 -25.75 -24.48 -15.88
CA THR A 245 -24.34 -24.91 -15.80
C THR A 245 -23.82 -24.81 -14.37
N ILE A 246 -24.19 -23.73 -13.67
CA ILE A 246 -23.81 -23.45 -12.29
C ILE A 246 -25.05 -23.16 -11.44
N GLU A 247 -25.02 -23.56 -10.18
CA GLU A 247 -26.10 -23.35 -9.21
C GLU A 247 -25.56 -23.08 -7.81
N VAL A 248 -26.42 -22.61 -6.91
CA VAL A 248 -26.16 -22.65 -5.47
C VAL A 248 -26.79 -23.93 -4.94
N ASN A 249 -25.97 -24.83 -4.42
CA ASN A 249 -26.44 -26.13 -3.94
C ASN A 249 -27.18 -26.01 -2.58
N ALA A 250 -27.74 -27.12 -2.10
CA ALA A 250 -28.49 -27.16 -0.83
C ALA A 250 -27.66 -26.80 0.43
N SER A 251 -26.33 -26.72 0.32
CA SER A 251 -25.42 -26.29 1.39
C SER A 251 -24.98 -24.83 1.24
N ASP A 252 -25.67 -24.04 0.42
CA ASP A 252 -25.40 -22.62 0.16
C ASP A 252 -23.98 -22.37 -0.39
N ARG A 253 -23.56 -23.25 -1.31
CA ARG A 253 -22.26 -23.13 -2.01
C ARG A 253 -22.47 -23.10 -3.51
N LEU A 254 -21.70 -22.27 -4.20
CA LEU A 254 -21.59 -22.32 -5.65
C LEU A 254 -21.08 -23.71 -6.07
N ALA A 255 -21.80 -24.34 -6.98
CA ALA A 255 -21.48 -25.65 -7.52
C ALA A 255 -21.77 -25.69 -9.02
N VAL A 256 -21.14 -26.63 -9.71
CA VAL A 256 -21.59 -27.05 -11.03
C VAL A 256 -22.89 -27.82 -10.84
N ARG A 257 -23.91 -27.47 -11.61
CA ARG A 257 -25.20 -28.16 -11.56
C ARG A 257 -25.04 -29.60 -12.04
N GLU A 258 -25.76 -30.53 -11.42
CA GLU A 258 -25.80 -31.92 -11.91
C GLU A 258 -26.25 -31.95 -13.38
N GLY A 259 -25.45 -32.59 -14.24
CA GLY A 259 -25.67 -32.60 -15.69
C GLY A 259 -25.42 -31.25 -16.40
N GLY A 260 -24.92 -30.24 -15.69
CA GLY A 260 -24.65 -28.90 -16.23
C GLY A 260 -23.43 -28.82 -17.15
N ILE A 261 -22.56 -29.83 -17.12
CA ILE A 261 -21.48 -30.00 -18.09
C ILE A 261 -21.93 -30.97 -19.17
N THR A 262 -22.22 -30.44 -20.36
CA THR A 262 -22.62 -31.21 -21.54
C THR A 262 -21.53 -31.13 -22.63
N SER A 263 -21.82 -31.69 -23.81
CA SER A 263 -20.94 -31.54 -24.98
C SER A 263 -20.80 -30.10 -25.48
N ARG A 264 -21.63 -29.16 -25.01
CA ARG A 264 -21.46 -27.73 -25.30
C ARG A 264 -20.38 -27.10 -24.42
N GLU A 265 -20.27 -27.54 -23.18
CA GLU A 265 -19.30 -27.03 -22.20
C GLU A 265 -17.93 -27.74 -22.32
N ILE A 266 -17.88 -28.94 -22.90
CA ILE A 266 -16.63 -29.67 -23.22
C ILE A 266 -16.33 -29.52 -24.71
N ALA A 267 -15.23 -28.85 -25.06
CA ALA A 267 -14.81 -28.71 -26.46
C ALA A 267 -14.44 -30.07 -27.09
N THR A 268 -14.52 -30.16 -28.43
CA THR A 268 -14.13 -31.38 -29.16
C THR A 268 -12.67 -31.73 -28.88
N ASN A 269 -12.40 -32.99 -28.52
CA ASN A 269 -11.07 -33.50 -28.13
C ASN A 269 -10.46 -32.83 -26.87
N ALA A 270 -11.26 -32.15 -26.03
CA ALA A 270 -10.74 -31.49 -24.83
C ALA A 270 -10.35 -32.47 -23.71
N VAL A 271 -10.86 -33.70 -23.74
CA VAL A 271 -10.54 -34.74 -22.75
C VAL A 271 -9.52 -35.69 -23.38
N GLY A 272 -8.25 -35.51 -23.05
CA GLY A 272 -7.12 -36.31 -23.49
C GLY A 272 -6.50 -37.14 -22.37
N THR A 273 -5.24 -37.53 -22.54
CA THR A 273 -4.50 -38.37 -21.58
C THR A 273 -4.20 -37.68 -20.26
N ASP A 274 -4.14 -36.35 -20.25
CA ASP A 274 -3.85 -35.58 -19.04
C ASP A 274 -5.11 -35.45 -18.17
N GLU A 275 -6.27 -35.39 -18.80
CA GLU A 275 -7.58 -35.35 -18.12
C GLU A 275 -8.06 -36.75 -17.67
N ILE A 276 -7.55 -37.83 -18.28
CA ILE A 276 -7.88 -39.21 -17.92
C ILE A 276 -6.68 -39.85 -17.21
N LEU A 277 -6.73 -39.91 -15.89
CA LEU A 277 -5.67 -40.53 -15.11
C LEU A 277 -5.59 -42.06 -15.35
N ASN A 278 -4.37 -42.59 -15.39
CA ASN A 278 -4.15 -44.02 -15.59
C ASN A 278 -4.82 -44.85 -14.49
N GLY A 279 -5.60 -45.85 -14.91
CA GLY A 279 -6.27 -46.80 -14.02
C GLY A 279 -7.53 -46.25 -13.34
N THR A 280 -7.99 -45.03 -13.66
CA THR A 280 -9.23 -44.50 -13.07
C THR A 280 -10.48 -44.81 -13.86
N ILE A 281 -10.38 -45.24 -15.12
CA ILE A 281 -11.52 -45.77 -15.87
C ILE A 281 -11.72 -47.23 -15.48
N THR A 282 -12.70 -47.45 -14.62
CA THR A 282 -13.15 -48.75 -14.11
C THR A 282 -14.36 -49.26 -14.90
N ASN A 283 -14.82 -50.48 -14.59
CA ASN A 283 -16.02 -51.02 -15.24
C ASN A 283 -17.28 -50.22 -14.86
N GLU A 284 -17.29 -49.63 -13.67
CA GLU A 284 -18.39 -48.80 -13.17
C GLU A 284 -18.50 -47.46 -13.91
N ASP A 285 -17.40 -46.94 -14.46
CA ASP A 285 -17.38 -45.68 -15.22
C ASP A 285 -17.96 -45.82 -16.63
N ILE A 286 -18.01 -47.06 -17.14
CA ILE A 286 -18.52 -47.35 -18.48
C ILE A 286 -19.86 -48.07 -18.36
N SER A 287 -20.94 -47.36 -18.71
CA SER A 287 -22.27 -47.97 -18.77
C SER A 287 -22.25 -49.25 -19.63
N PRO A 288 -22.90 -50.35 -19.20
CA PRO A 288 -23.09 -51.54 -20.03
C PRO A 288 -23.84 -51.28 -21.35
N GLU A 289 -24.60 -50.19 -21.41
CA GLU A 289 -25.31 -49.73 -22.61
C GLU A 289 -24.46 -48.83 -23.51
N ALA A 290 -23.23 -48.50 -23.10
CA ALA A 290 -22.35 -47.66 -23.86
C ALA A 290 -22.01 -48.35 -25.19
N ALA A 291 -22.47 -47.76 -26.30
CA ALA A 291 -22.18 -48.21 -27.66
C ALA A 291 -20.73 -47.85 -28.08
N ILE A 292 -19.75 -48.32 -27.31
CA ILE A 292 -18.33 -48.16 -27.62
C ILE A 292 -18.01 -49.11 -28.77
N ALA A 293 -18.04 -48.57 -29.99
CA ALA A 293 -17.68 -49.33 -31.18
C ALA A 293 -16.27 -49.90 -31.02
N TRP A 294 -16.06 -51.16 -31.43
CA TRP A 294 -14.77 -51.83 -31.36
C TRP A 294 -13.65 -51.03 -32.05
N SER A 295 -13.98 -50.23 -33.08
CA SER A 295 -13.04 -49.33 -33.75
C SER A 295 -12.55 -48.14 -32.90
N LYS A 296 -13.22 -47.80 -31.80
CA LYS A 296 -12.85 -46.71 -30.88
C LYS A 296 -11.81 -47.12 -29.83
N ILE A 297 -11.61 -48.41 -29.62
CA ILE A 297 -10.63 -48.95 -28.67
C ILE A 297 -9.32 -49.24 -29.39
N ASP A 298 -8.22 -48.64 -28.94
CA ASP A 298 -6.89 -49.08 -29.33
C ASP A 298 -6.63 -50.47 -28.74
N LYS A 299 -6.25 -51.42 -29.59
CA LYS A 299 -6.02 -52.84 -29.22
C LYS A 299 -4.53 -53.15 -29.13
N THR A 300 -3.69 -52.15 -29.31
CA THR A 300 -2.24 -52.31 -29.25
C THR A 300 -1.86 -52.79 -27.84
N GLY A 301 -1.45 -54.05 -27.74
CA GLY A 301 -1.11 -54.69 -26.47
C GLY A 301 -2.24 -55.50 -25.80
N SER A 302 -3.44 -55.57 -26.37
CA SER A 302 -4.51 -56.45 -25.87
C SER A 302 -4.18 -57.93 -26.09
N SER A 303 -4.38 -58.77 -25.08
CA SER A 303 -4.29 -60.23 -25.20
C SER A 303 -5.64 -60.85 -25.61
N ILE A 304 -5.62 -62.03 -26.22
CA ILE A 304 -6.82 -62.85 -26.47
C ILE A 304 -7.51 -63.31 -25.17
N SER A 305 -6.80 -63.23 -24.04
CA SER A 305 -7.36 -63.38 -22.70
C SER A 305 -8.16 -62.16 -22.25
N ASP A 306 -7.79 -60.97 -22.74
CA ASP A 306 -8.37 -59.68 -22.34
C ASP A 306 -9.55 -59.31 -23.23
N ILE A 307 -9.48 -59.73 -24.48
CA ILE A 307 -10.65 -59.81 -25.34
C ILE A 307 -11.43 -61.03 -24.87
N GLY A 308 -12.36 -60.85 -23.93
CA GLY A 308 -13.21 -61.93 -23.44
C GLY A 308 -13.75 -62.79 -24.59
N GLY A 309 -13.13 -63.96 -24.79
CA GLY A 309 -13.48 -64.95 -25.80
C GLY A 309 -13.50 -64.46 -27.26
N VAL A 310 -12.35 -64.08 -27.84
CA VAL A 310 -12.26 -63.81 -29.30
C VAL A 310 -12.80 -64.99 -30.11
N SER A 311 -13.65 -64.67 -31.09
CA SER A 311 -14.26 -65.65 -31.98
C SER A 311 -14.08 -65.28 -33.47
N LEU A 312 -13.65 -66.28 -34.25
CA LEU A 312 -13.73 -66.53 -35.70
C LEU A 312 -12.73 -65.86 -36.69
N PRO A 313 -12.20 -66.64 -37.67
CA PRO A 313 -11.57 -66.12 -38.88
C PRO A 313 -12.58 -65.33 -39.72
N SER A 314 -12.08 -64.38 -40.53
CA SER A 314 -12.87 -63.47 -41.38
C SER A 314 -13.86 -64.16 -42.33
N THR A 315 -13.64 -65.44 -42.59
CA THR A 315 -14.60 -66.39 -43.14
C THR A 315 -14.37 -67.73 -42.44
N PRO A 316 -15.14 -68.09 -41.40
CA PRO A 316 -14.97 -69.38 -40.75
C PRO A 316 -15.22 -70.46 -41.80
N PRO A 317 -14.30 -71.43 -42.00
CA PRO A 317 -14.53 -72.50 -42.96
C PRO A 317 -15.80 -73.24 -42.54
N THR A 318 -16.77 -73.36 -43.46
CA THR A 318 -18.04 -74.03 -43.17
C THR A 318 -17.77 -75.43 -42.62
N GLY A 319 -18.10 -75.65 -41.35
CA GLY A 319 -17.88 -76.93 -40.65
C GLY A 319 -16.54 -77.08 -39.89
N GLY A 320 -15.75 -76.02 -39.74
CA GLY A 320 -14.57 -76.01 -38.85
C GLY A 320 -14.94 -75.98 -37.36
N VAL A 321 -13.99 -76.36 -36.50
CA VAL A 321 -14.12 -76.51 -35.04
C VAL A 321 -13.09 -75.62 -34.35
N PHE A 322 -13.47 -74.82 -33.34
CA PHE A 322 -12.50 -74.12 -32.50
C PHE A 322 -12.09 -74.98 -31.32
N TYR A 323 -10.81 -74.95 -30.94
CA TYR A 323 -10.34 -75.61 -29.75
C TYR A 323 -9.31 -74.76 -29.02
N TYR A 324 -9.29 -74.88 -27.70
CA TYR A 324 -8.25 -74.29 -26.89
C TYR A 324 -7.09 -75.29 -26.83
N ASP A 325 -5.94 -74.93 -27.37
CA ASP A 325 -4.77 -75.81 -27.39
C ASP A 325 -4.00 -75.83 -26.06
N GLY A 326 -4.55 -75.20 -25.01
CA GLY A 326 -3.90 -74.97 -23.73
C GLY A 326 -3.36 -73.55 -23.57
N THR A 327 -3.24 -72.80 -24.68
CA THR A 327 -2.70 -71.43 -24.71
C THR A 327 -3.61 -70.45 -25.47
N ASN A 328 -4.24 -70.86 -26.58
CA ASN A 328 -5.09 -69.99 -27.41
C ASN A 328 -6.34 -70.72 -27.90
N TRP A 329 -7.38 -69.94 -28.20
CA TRP A 329 -8.51 -70.40 -29.00
C TRP A 329 -8.10 -70.46 -30.47
N THR A 330 -7.97 -71.66 -31.03
CA THR A 330 -7.56 -71.96 -32.41
C THR A 330 -8.68 -72.64 -33.20
N SER A 331 -8.60 -72.70 -34.53
CA SER A 331 -9.59 -73.37 -35.39
C SER A 331 -9.00 -74.57 -36.15
N LEU A 332 -9.63 -75.72 -36.02
CA LEU A 332 -9.47 -76.93 -36.83
C LEU A 332 -10.44 -76.91 -38.02
N SER A 333 -9.95 -77.07 -39.24
CA SER A 333 -10.81 -77.15 -40.44
C SER A 333 -11.70 -78.40 -40.44
N LEU A 334 -12.73 -78.42 -41.29
CA LEU A 334 -13.61 -79.58 -41.47
C LEU A 334 -12.80 -80.82 -41.91
N GLY A 335 -13.09 -81.97 -41.32
CA GLY A 335 -12.52 -83.26 -41.71
C GLY A 335 -13.09 -83.79 -43.03
N SER A 336 -12.41 -84.78 -43.62
CA SER A 336 -12.93 -85.48 -44.81
C SER A 336 -14.05 -86.47 -44.43
N TYR A 337 -14.93 -86.79 -45.39
CA TYR A 337 -16.01 -87.75 -45.17
C TYR A 337 -15.49 -89.10 -44.63
N GLY A 338 -16.14 -89.61 -43.58
CA GLY A 338 -15.77 -90.87 -42.93
C GLY A 338 -14.68 -90.75 -41.86
N GLN A 339 -14.08 -89.57 -41.68
CA GLN A 339 -13.19 -89.31 -40.55
C GLN A 339 -14.00 -88.98 -39.29
N VAL A 340 -13.47 -89.39 -38.14
CA VAL A 340 -13.98 -89.04 -36.83
C VAL A 340 -13.00 -88.09 -36.14
N LEU A 341 -13.52 -87.12 -35.40
CA LEU A 341 -12.68 -86.27 -34.56
C LEU A 341 -12.21 -87.10 -33.37
N THR A 342 -10.91 -87.12 -33.17
CA THR A 342 -10.26 -87.87 -32.10
C THR A 342 -9.33 -86.94 -31.35
N VAL A 343 -9.04 -87.29 -30.11
CA VAL A 343 -7.94 -86.66 -29.39
C VAL A 343 -6.69 -87.43 -29.78
N ASP A 344 -5.71 -86.72 -30.33
CA ASP A 344 -4.42 -87.29 -30.61
C ASP A 344 -3.80 -87.80 -29.31
N SER A 345 -3.51 -89.09 -29.23
CA SER A 345 -3.01 -89.71 -28.00
C SER A 345 -1.63 -89.23 -27.57
N THR A 346 -0.91 -88.52 -28.46
CA THR A 346 0.44 -88.01 -28.21
C THR A 346 0.40 -86.54 -27.81
N SER A 347 -0.35 -85.71 -28.53
CA SER A 347 -0.42 -84.26 -28.31
C SER A 347 -1.59 -83.81 -27.45
N GLY A 348 -2.61 -84.65 -27.23
CA GLY A 348 -3.82 -84.27 -26.48
C GLY A 348 -4.71 -83.27 -27.22
N LEU A 349 -4.38 -82.93 -28.47
CA LEU A 349 -5.13 -81.98 -29.29
C LEU A 349 -6.17 -82.71 -30.17
N PRO A 350 -7.28 -82.02 -30.54
CA PRO A 350 -8.25 -82.57 -31.48
C PRO A 350 -7.67 -82.74 -32.89
N ARG A 351 -7.89 -83.90 -33.50
CA ARG A 351 -7.51 -84.23 -34.88
C ARG A 351 -8.53 -85.11 -35.56
N TRP A 352 -8.66 -84.99 -36.87
CA TRP A 352 -9.47 -85.93 -37.67
C TRP A 352 -8.68 -87.23 -37.92
N GLN A 353 -9.33 -88.38 -37.75
CA GLN A 353 -8.74 -89.70 -37.95
C GLN A 353 -9.71 -90.67 -38.67
N THR A 354 -9.17 -91.52 -39.53
CA THR A 354 -9.90 -92.60 -40.20
C THR A 354 -9.92 -93.87 -39.34
N PRO A 355 -11.07 -94.51 -39.05
CA PRO A 355 -11.15 -95.74 -38.25
C PRO A 355 -10.50 -96.97 -38.92
N ALA A 356 -9.85 -97.87 -38.15
CA ALA A 356 -9.21 -99.08 -38.67
C ALA A 356 -10.21 -100.23 -38.94
N ALA A 357 -10.12 -100.88 -40.11
CA ALA A 357 -10.97 -102.01 -40.51
C ALA A 357 -10.41 -103.38 -40.02
N ARG A 358 -11.28 -104.31 -39.57
CA ARG A 358 -10.92 -105.71 -39.24
C ARG A 358 -11.21 -106.61 -40.47
N ALA A 359 -10.28 -107.47 -40.94
CA ALA A 359 -10.40 -108.24 -42.19
C ALA A 359 -10.22 -109.78 -42.04
N ILE A 360 -11.15 -110.58 -42.59
CA ILE A 360 -11.08 -112.05 -42.79
C ILE A 360 -11.54 -112.35 -44.25
N TYR A 361 -10.86 -113.25 -44.99
CA TYR A 361 -11.17 -113.69 -46.38
C TYR A 361 -12.02 -115.00 -46.42
N ASN A 362 -12.93 -115.19 -47.40
CA ASN A 362 -13.84 -116.38 -47.47
C ASN A 362 -14.40 -116.76 -48.90
N PHE A 363 -14.67 -118.06 -49.21
CA PHE A 363 -15.19 -118.60 -50.50
C PHE A 363 -16.13 -119.86 -50.40
N ILE A 364 -16.86 -120.20 -51.49
CA ILE A 364 -17.80 -121.36 -51.62
C ILE A 364 -17.50 -122.21 -52.89
N LEU A 365 -17.63 -123.55 -52.85
CA LEU A 365 -17.38 -124.49 -53.98
C LEU A 365 -18.65 -125.27 -54.46
N SER A 366 -18.79 -125.53 -55.76
CA SER A 366 -19.93 -126.30 -56.38
C SER A 366 -19.53 -127.13 -57.62
N ALA A 367 -20.27 -128.20 -57.99
CA ALA A 367 -19.94 -129.14 -59.10
C ALA A 367 -21.09 -129.37 -60.12
N SER A 368 -20.82 -129.44 -61.44
CA SER A 368 -21.84 -129.71 -62.48
C SER A 368 -21.33 -130.41 -63.77
N PRO A 369 -21.98 -131.50 -64.24
CA PRO A 369 -22.99 -132.28 -63.54
C PRO A 369 -22.36 -133.01 -62.34
N SER A 370 -23.08 -133.12 -61.22
CA SER A 370 -22.54 -133.75 -60.00
C SER A 370 -22.40 -135.29 -60.10
N SER A 371 -22.94 -135.93 -61.15
CA SER A 371 -22.74 -137.36 -61.47
C SER A 371 -23.11 -137.70 -62.93
N GLY A 372 -22.64 -138.84 -63.46
CA GLY A 372 -22.96 -139.31 -64.82
C GLY A 372 -22.47 -140.74 -65.13
N ARG A 373 -22.90 -141.33 -66.28
CA ARG A 373 -22.45 -142.63 -66.81
C ARG A 373 -21.80 -142.45 -68.20
N ILE A 374 -20.72 -143.18 -68.48
CA ILE A 374 -19.95 -143.09 -69.73
C ILE A 374 -19.87 -144.48 -70.39
N PRO A 375 -20.45 -144.67 -71.60
CA PRO A 375 -20.28 -145.90 -72.37
C PRO A 375 -18.83 -146.12 -72.81
N ARG A 376 -18.46 -147.38 -73.06
CA ARG A 376 -17.07 -147.73 -73.45
C ARG A 376 -16.72 -147.09 -74.80
N GLY A 377 -15.74 -146.19 -74.79
CA GLY A 377 -15.24 -145.49 -75.97
C GLY A 377 -15.52 -143.98 -75.97
N ASP A 378 -16.41 -143.50 -75.09
CA ASP A 378 -16.79 -142.09 -74.99
C ASP A 378 -16.06 -141.35 -73.85
N SER A 379 -16.21 -140.02 -73.80
CA SER A 379 -15.70 -139.15 -72.73
C SER A 379 -16.75 -138.12 -72.26
N THR A 380 -16.63 -137.62 -71.04
CA THR A 380 -17.49 -136.56 -70.46
C THR A 380 -16.68 -135.63 -69.54
N THR A 381 -17.22 -134.45 -69.21
CA THR A 381 -16.56 -133.42 -68.37
C THR A 381 -17.50 -132.92 -67.26
N VAL A 382 -16.94 -132.67 -66.06
CA VAL A 382 -17.61 -132.06 -64.90
C VAL A 382 -16.83 -130.81 -64.47
N SER A 383 -17.52 -129.70 -64.21
CA SER A 383 -16.91 -128.43 -63.78
C SER A 383 -17.11 -128.18 -62.29
N ILE A 384 -16.06 -127.74 -61.59
CA ILE A 384 -16.10 -127.29 -60.19
C ILE A 384 -15.90 -125.77 -60.15
N ASN A 385 -16.84 -125.02 -59.58
CA ASN A 385 -16.77 -123.56 -59.48
C ASN A 385 -16.51 -123.11 -58.04
N ALA A 386 -15.53 -122.21 -57.88
CA ALA A 386 -15.26 -121.49 -56.64
C ALA A 386 -15.74 -120.05 -56.77
N THR A 387 -16.59 -119.58 -55.85
CA THR A 387 -17.11 -118.21 -55.86
C THR A 387 -16.62 -117.46 -54.62
N GLU A 388 -15.97 -116.32 -54.82
CA GLU A 388 -15.53 -115.42 -53.76
C GLU A 388 -16.71 -114.74 -53.06
N VAL A 389 -16.64 -114.61 -51.74
CA VAL A 389 -17.62 -113.84 -50.94
C VAL A 389 -17.08 -112.47 -50.56
N ARG A 390 -15.80 -112.35 -50.16
CA ARG A 390 -15.13 -111.06 -49.88
C ARG A 390 -13.60 -111.16 -49.77
N GLY A 391 -12.91 -110.14 -50.28
CA GLY A 391 -11.47 -109.92 -50.18
C GLY A 391 -11.05 -108.52 -50.68
N GLU A 392 -10.02 -107.89 -50.09
CA GLU A 392 -9.55 -106.56 -50.51
C GLU A 392 -8.33 -106.62 -51.45
N SER A 393 -7.78 -107.79 -51.73
CA SER A 393 -6.66 -108.00 -52.66
C SER A 393 -6.71 -109.42 -53.24
N PRO A 394 -6.43 -109.60 -54.54
CA PRO A 394 -6.42 -110.92 -55.16
C PRO A 394 -5.22 -111.72 -54.63
N GLU A 395 -5.51 -112.72 -53.78
CA GLU A 395 -4.53 -113.74 -53.42
C GLU A 395 -4.63 -114.93 -54.39
N TYR A 396 -3.47 -115.41 -54.85
CA TYR A 396 -3.41 -116.58 -55.73
C TYR A 396 -3.72 -117.85 -54.95
N ILE A 397 -4.95 -118.33 -55.05
CA ILE A 397 -5.33 -119.64 -54.52
C ILE A 397 -5.05 -120.69 -55.59
N ARG A 398 -4.34 -121.77 -55.23
CA ARG A 398 -4.02 -122.87 -56.14
C ARG A 398 -4.89 -124.09 -55.79
N PHE A 399 -5.69 -124.53 -56.75
CA PHE A 399 -6.47 -125.75 -56.62
C PHE A 399 -5.69 -126.97 -57.10
N TYR A 400 -5.94 -128.12 -56.48
CA TYR A 400 -5.39 -129.42 -56.86
C TYR A 400 -6.51 -130.47 -56.86
N ALA A 401 -6.46 -131.39 -57.82
CA ALA A 401 -7.36 -132.54 -57.89
C ALA A 401 -6.56 -133.80 -57.54
N ALA A 402 -7.17 -134.69 -56.77
CA ALA A 402 -6.58 -135.98 -56.41
C ALA A 402 -7.66 -137.08 -56.53
N GLY A 403 -7.22 -138.31 -56.81
CA GLY A 403 -8.11 -139.48 -56.87
C GLY A 403 -8.92 -139.65 -58.16
N LEU A 404 -8.43 -139.15 -59.30
CA LEU A 404 -9.13 -139.29 -60.58
C LEU A 404 -9.11 -140.74 -61.10
N PRO A 405 -10.23 -141.28 -61.62
CA PRO A 405 -10.27 -142.60 -62.25
C PRO A 405 -9.36 -142.70 -63.47
N THR A 406 -8.89 -143.92 -63.78
CA THR A 406 -8.00 -144.18 -64.91
C THR A 406 -8.63 -143.71 -66.23
N GLY A 407 -7.97 -142.77 -66.92
CA GLY A 407 -8.44 -142.17 -68.17
C GLY A 407 -9.11 -140.79 -68.02
N ALA A 408 -9.34 -140.32 -66.79
CA ALA A 408 -9.84 -138.97 -66.53
C ALA A 408 -8.69 -137.96 -66.35
N THR A 409 -8.89 -136.73 -66.83
CA THR A 409 -7.99 -135.61 -66.60
C THR A 409 -8.76 -134.45 -65.98
N ALA A 410 -8.15 -133.73 -65.05
CA ALA A 410 -8.69 -132.50 -64.50
C ALA A 410 -7.87 -131.33 -65.02
N SER A 411 -8.56 -130.27 -65.42
CA SER A 411 -7.95 -128.98 -65.75
C SER A 411 -8.62 -127.92 -64.88
N PHE A 412 -7.81 -127.00 -64.34
CA PHE A 412 -8.29 -125.87 -63.56
C PHE A 412 -8.13 -124.63 -64.43
N SER A 413 -9.25 -123.97 -64.74
CA SER A 413 -9.24 -122.63 -65.31
C SER A 413 -9.60 -121.66 -64.19
N PRO A 414 -8.67 -120.81 -63.74
CA PRO A 414 -9.00 -119.72 -62.83
C PRO A 414 -9.96 -118.71 -63.48
#